data_AF-A0A1Q7K6C0-F1
#
_entry.id   AF-A0A1Q7K6C0-F1
#
_cell.length_a   1.000
_cell.length_b   1.000
_cell.length_c   1.000
_cell.angle_alpha   90.00
_cell.angle_beta   90.00
_cell.angle_gamma   90.00
#
_symmetry.space_group_name_H-M   'P 1'
#
loop_
_entity.id
_entity.type
_entity.pdbx_description
1 polymer ?
#
loop_
_entity_poly.entity_id
_entity_poly.type
_entity_poly.pdbx_seq_one_letter_code
_entity_poly.pdbx_strand_id
1 'polypeptide(L)'
;MSESKSDKVEFEMLDYSTVGNDTVSFKLEDGTIVKVKVGIERVGVATNYRNPDGSLHYAVNTSVKLYVIPYDKRFTLSKSQVKGHRRTYTDSFVNSW
;
A
#
# COMPACT_ATOMS: atom_id res chain seq x y z
N MET A 1 -7.58 36.55 2.42
CA MET A 1 -7.66 36.70 0.95
C MET A 1 -8.38 35.48 0.43
N SER A 2 -9.55 35.65 -0.20
CA SER A 2 -10.30 34.55 -0.82
C SER A 2 -9.74 34.30 -2.21
N GLU A 3 -9.18 33.11 -2.45
CA GLU A 3 -8.83 32.67 -3.81
C GLU A 3 -10.04 32.81 -4.72
N SER A 4 -9.86 33.54 -5.82
CA SER A 4 -10.88 33.67 -6.84
C SER A 4 -10.92 32.38 -7.67
N LYS A 5 -12.09 31.99 -8.19
CA LYS A 5 -12.24 30.74 -8.96
C LYS A 5 -11.29 30.64 -10.16
N SER A 6 -10.74 31.75 -10.66
CA SER A 6 -9.79 31.77 -11.77
C SER A 6 -8.41 31.19 -11.43
N ASP A 7 -8.10 30.99 -10.15
CA ASP A 7 -6.75 30.59 -9.72
C ASP A 7 -6.62 29.07 -9.50
N LYS A 8 -7.68 28.31 -9.78
CA LYS A 8 -7.74 26.86 -9.52
C LYS A 8 -7.60 26.06 -10.80
N VAL A 9 -6.75 25.04 -10.74
CA VAL A 9 -6.63 24.03 -11.79
C VAL A 9 -7.62 22.91 -11.51
N GLU A 10 -8.46 22.62 -12.50
CA GLU A 10 -9.48 21.56 -12.44
C GLU A 10 -8.94 20.32 -13.13
N PHE A 11 -9.16 19.15 -12.52
CA PHE A 11 -8.68 17.87 -13.02
C PHE A 11 -9.84 16.91 -13.28
N GLU A 12 -9.82 16.29 -14.45
CA GLU A 12 -10.65 15.13 -14.76
C GLU A 12 -9.89 13.86 -14.37
N MET A 13 -10.51 12.97 -13.59
CA MET A 13 -9.87 11.70 -13.21
C MET A 13 -9.79 10.76 -14.41
N LEU A 14 -8.64 10.10 -14.54
CA LEU A 14 -8.41 9.10 -15.56
C LEU A 14 -8.44 7.70 -14.93
N ASP A 15 -9.07 6.77 -15.64
CA ASP A 15 -8.87 5.35 -15.40
C ASP A 15 -7.49 4.93 -15.93
N TYR A 16 -6.90 3.92 -15.30
CA TYR A 16 -5.62 3.38 -15.72
C TYR A 16 -5.61 1.86 -15.56
N SER A 17 -4.70 1.22 -16.28
CA SER A 17 -4.38 -0.19 -16.12
C SER A 17 -2.86 -0.35 -16.05
N THR A 18 -2.40 -1.36 -15.32
CA THR A 18 -0.98 -1.67 -15.23
C THR A 18 -0.48 -2.25 -16.55
N VAL A 19 0.54 -1.65 -17.13
CA VAL A 19 1.25 -2.19 -18.30
C VAL A 19 2.54 -2.86 -17.82
N GLY A 20 2.70 -4.15 -18.08
CA GLY A 20 3.87 -4.93 -17.65
C GLY A 20 3.80 -5.34 -16.18
N ASN A 21 4.91 -5.20 -15.46
CA ASN A 21 5.00 -5.53 -14.03
C ASN A 21 5.14 -4.26 -13.19
N ASP A 22 4.42 -4.20 -12.09
CA ASP A 22 4.44 -3.10 -11.13
C ASP A 22 5.43 -3.34 -9.96
N THR A 23 6.13 -4.47 -9.99
CA THR A 23 6.97 -4.94 -8.90
C THR A 23 8.37 -5.28 -9.41
N VAL A 24 9.39 -4.70 -8.78
CA VAL A 24 10.81 -5.00 -9.02
C VAL A 24 11.38 -5.73 -7.79
N SER A 25 12.23 -6.73 -8.02
CA SER A 25 12.89 -7.48 -6.94
C SER A 25 14.41 -7.32 -7.02
N PHE A 26 15.03 -6.99 -5.89
CA PHE A 26 16.48 -6.83 -5.73
C PHE A 26 16.99 -7.91 -4.78
N LYS A 27 18.03 -8.63 -5.18
CA LYS A 27 18.77 -9.54 -4.31
C LYS A 27 20.01 -8.80 -3.79
N LEU A 28 20.11 -8.65 -2.47
CA LEU A 28 21.24 -8.01 -1.81
C LEU A 28 22.40 -9.01 -1.63
N GLU A 29 23.59 -8.49 -1.30
CA GLU A 29 24.82 -9.28 -1.11
C GLU A 29 24.65 -10.38 -0.04
N ASP A 30 23.94 -10.07 1.04
CA ASP A 30 23.63 -11.00 2.15
C ASP A 30 22.56 -12.05 1.80
N GLY A 31 22.03 -12.04 0.56
CA GLY A 31 20.98 -12.93 0.09
C GLY A 31 19.56 -12.48 0.41
N THR A 32 19.37 -11.36 1.11
CA THR A 32 18.06 -10.75 1.36
C THR A 32 17.42 -10.32 0.05
N ILE A 33 16.10 -10.52 -0.09
CA ILE A 33 15.32 -10.05 -1.23
C ILE A 33 14.48 -8.84 -0.81
N VAL A 34 14.69 -7.71 -1.48
CA VAL A 34 13.85 -6.53 -1.34
C VAL A 34 12.96 -6.43 -2.56
N LYS A 35 11.63 -6.45 -2.38
CA LYS A 35 10.67 -6.20 -3.45
C LYS A 35 10.07 -4.80 -3.29
N VAL A 36 10.07 -4.05 -4.37
CA VAL A 36 9.46 -2.72 -4.46
C VAL A 36 8.28 -2.82 -5.40
N LYS A 37 7.08 -2.60 -4.88
CA LYS A 37 5.86 -2.52 -5.68
C LYS A 37 5.42 -1.06 -5.78
N VAL A 38 5.19 -0.57 -6.99
CA VAL A 38 4.71 0.78 -7.27
C VAL A 38 3.25 0.70 -7.70
N GLY A 39 2.38 1.49 -7.09
CA GLY A 39 0.98 1.64 -7.49
C GLY A 39 0.66 3.09 -7.85
N ILE A 40 -0.34 3.28 -8.70
CA ILE A 40 -0.99 4.59 -8.89
C ILE A 40 -2.25 4.57 -8.01
N GLU A 41 -2.54 5.63 -7.28
CA GLU A 41 -3.78 5.72 -6.49
C GLU A 41 -4.81 6.61 -7.20
N ARG A 42 -4.33 7.72 -7.75
CA ARG A 42 -5.14 8.69 -8.48
C ARG A 42 -4.32 9.29 -9.60
N VAL A 43 -4.93 9.41 -10.77
CA VAL A 43 -4.40 10.20 -11.87
C VAL A 43 -5.49 11.09 -12.41
N GLY A 44 -5.15 12.33 -12.72
CA GLY A 44 -6.04 13.24 -13.41
C GLY A 44 -5.30 14.12 -14.39
N VAL A 45 -6.00 14.60 -15.40
CA VAL A 45 -5.50 15.55 -16.39
C VAL A 45 -6.21 16.89 -16.21
N ALA A 46 -5.46 17.98 -16.27
CA ALA A 46 -6.03 19.30 -16.14
C ALA A 46 -6.91 19.64 -17.36
N THR A 47 -8.13 20.13 -17.12
CA THR A 47 -9.09 20.49 -18.18
C THR A 47 -9.01 21.96 -18.57
N ASN A 48 -8.58 22.83 -17.64
CA ASN A 48 -8.52 24.27 -17.79
C ASN A 48 -7.09 24.85 -17.72
N TYR A 49 -6.06 24.00 -17.69
CA TYR A 49 -4.65 24.38 -17.63
C TYR A 49 -3.79 23.51 -18.54
N ARG A 50 -2.78 24.11 -19.17
CA ARG A 50 -1.74 23.42 -19.94
C ARG A 50 -0.37 23.85 -19.44
N ASN A 51 0.61 22.97 -19.63
CA ASN A 51 2.00 23.34 -19.42
C ASN A 51 2.41 24.48 -20.38
N PRO A 52 3.47 25.25 -20.05
CA PRO A 52 3.95 26.33 -20.91
C PRO A 52 4.32 25.90 -22.34
N ASP A 53 4.68 24.63 -22.54
CA ASP A 53 4.98 24.03 -23.84
C ASP A 53 3.73 23.56 -24.61
N GLY A 54 2.54 23.76 -24.06
CA GLY A 54 1.25 23.34 -24.63
C GLY A 54 0.84 21.89 -24.31
N SER A 55 1.71 21.11 -23.65
CA SER A 55 1.40 19.73 -23.26
C SER A 55 0.33 19.68 -22.16
N LEU A 56 -0.29 18.50 -22.02
CA LEU A 56 -1.27 18.24 -20.96
C LEU A 56 -0.58 18.22 -19.59
N HIS A 57 -1.23 18.81 -18.59
CA HIS A 57 -0.74 18.80 -17.23
C HIS A 57 -1.41 17.66 -16.44
N TYR A 58 -0.62 16.72 -15.94
CA TYR A 58 -1.12 15.57 -15.19
C TYR A 58 -0.83 15.72 -13.69
N ALA A 59 -1.81 15.38 -12.86
CA ALA A 59 -1.62 15.16 -11.43
C ALA A 59 -1.65 13.65 -11.16
N VAL A 60 -0.55 13.13 -10.62
CA VAL A 60 -0.40 11.69 -10.33
C VAL A 60 -0.09 11.52 -8.85
N ASN A 61 -0.85 10.64 -8.19
CA ASN A 61 -0.57 10.16 -6.85
C ASN A 61 -0.16 8.68 -6.93
N THR A 62 0.92 8.34 -6.23
CA THR A 62 1.52 7.01 -6.26
C THR A 62 1.70 6.46 -4.86
N SER A 63 1.61 5.14 -4.73
CA SER A 63 2.00 4.41 -3.53
C SER A 63 3.21 3.52 -3.80
N VAL A 64 4.07 3.38 -2.80
CA VAL A 64 5.22 2.47 -2.83
C VAL A 64 5.11 1.52 -1.67
N LYS A 65 5.12 0.22 -1.98
CA LYS A 65 5.09 -0.85 -0.98
C LYS A 65 6.38 -1.65 -1.01
N LEU A 66 7.03 -1.71 0.14
CA LEU A 66 8.28 -2.44 0.33
C LEU A 66 8.03 -3.78 1.02
N TYR A 67 8.68 -4.82 0.49
CA TYR A 67 8.74 -6.13 1.11
C TYR A 67 10.20 -6.50 1.33
N VAL A 68 10.58 -6.78 2.57
CA VAL A 68 11.93 -7.23 2.91
C VAL A 68 11.83 -8.69 3.34
N ILE A 69 12.50 -9.56 2.58
CA ILE A 69 12.52 -11.00 2.80
C ILE A 69 13.96 -11.38 3.18
N PRO A 70 14.28 -11.53 4.47
CA PRO A 70 15.62 -11.86 4.91
C PRO A 70 16.03 -13.25 4.41
N TYR A 71 17.32 -13.44 4.14
CA TYR A 71 17.87 -14.70 3.64
C TYR A 71 17.54 -15.91 4.54
N ASP A 72 17.66 -15.73 5.86
CA ASP A 72 17.39 -16.77 6.86
C ASP A 72 15.90 -17.16 6.93
N LYS A 73 14.99 -16.33 6.37
CA LYS A 73 13.53 -16.54 6.40
C LYS A 73 12.95 -16.94 7.78
N ARG A 74 13.63 -16.62 8.88
CA ARG A 74 13.15 -16.84 10.25
C ARG A 74 12.35 -15.64 10.72
N PHE A 75 11.29 -15.89 11.49
CA PHE A 75 10.54 -14.87 12.21
C PHE A 75 10.33 -15.33 13.65
N THR A 76 10.28 -14.38 14.58
CA THR A 76 10.08 -14.65 16.01
C THR A 76 8.72 -14.10 16.41
N LEU A 77 7.91 -14.93 17.07
CA LEU A 77 6.69 -14.51 17.73
C LEU A 77 6.89 -14.61 19.24
N SER A 78 6.27 -13.72 20.00
CA SER A 78 6.21 -13.89 21.46
C SER A 78 5.38 -15.13 21.79
N LYS A 79 5.75 -15.87 22.85
CA LYS A 79 5.01 -17.08 23.27
C LYS A 79 3.51 -16.82 23.51
N SER A 80 3.14 -15.61 23.90
CA SER A 80 1.75 -15.16 24.07
C SER A 80 0.96 -15.09 22.75
N GLN A 81 1.61 -14.79 21.62
CA GLN A 81 0.98 -14.80 20.29
C GLN A 81 0.80 -16.21 19.73
N VAL A 82 1.56 -17.19 20.25
CA VAL A 82 1.52 -18.60 19.79
C VAL A 82 0.52 -19.44 20.59
N LYS A 83 0.29 -19.09 21.86
CA LYS A 83 -0.67 -19.81 22.71
C LYS A 83 -2.09 -19.33 22.36
N GLY A 84 -2.75 -20.06 21.46
CA GLY A 84 -4.17 -19.87 21.20
C GLY A 84 -4.95 -19.83 22.53
N HIS A 85 -5.86 -18.86 22.67
CA HIS A 85 -6.75 -18.76 23.82
C HIS A 85 -7.48 -20.10 24.00
N ARG A 86 -7.01 -20.91 24.95
CA ARG A 86 -7.73 -22.10 25.39
C ARG A 86 -8.97 -21.56 26.10
N ARG A 87 -10.10 -21.46 25.38
CA ARG A 87 -11.41 -21.24 26.00
C ARG A 87 -11.61 -22.39 26.97
N THR A 88 -11.43 -22.13 28.25
CA THR A 88 -11.80 -23.06 29.31
C THR A 88 -13.33 -23.05 29.35
N TYR A 89 -13.94 -24.02 28.68
CA TYR A 89 -15.30 -24.43 29.02
C TYR A 89 -15.20 -25.12 30.38
N THR A 90 -15.65 -24.44 31.43
CA THR A 90 -15.88 -25.06 32.73
C THR A 90 -17.17 -25.86 32.63
N ASP A 91 -17.07 -27.18 32.47
CA ASP A 91 -18.18 -28.09 32.72
C ASP A 91 -18.43 -28.12 34.23
N SER A 92 -19.51 -27.46 34.65
CA SER A 92 -20.05 -27.59 36.00
C SER A 92 -21.07 -28.72 36.02
N PHE A 93 -20.61 -29.95 36.28
CA PHE A 93 -21.46 -31.03 36.79
C PHE A 93 -20.85 -31.54 38.10
N VAL A 94 -21.37 -31.03 39.22
CA VAL A 94 -21.22 -31.64 40.54
C VAL A 94 -22.50 -32.42 40.80
N ASN A 95 -22.40 -33.74 40.83
CA ASN A 95 -23.44 -34.62 41.37
C ASN A 95 -23.57 -34.38 42.87
N SER A 96 -24.80 -34.20 43.35
CA SER A 96 -25.18 -34.27 44.76
C SER A 96 -26.26 -35.32 44.95
N TRP A 97 -25.90 -36.37 45.70
CA TRP A 97 -26.68 -37.35 46.47
C TRP A 97 -27.92 -38.00 45.85
#